data_AF-A0A924HSX0-F1
#
_entry.id   AF-A0A924HSX0-F1
#
_cell.length_a   1.000
_cell.length_b   1.000
_cell.length_c   1.000
_cell.angle_alpha   90.00
_cell.angle_beta   90.00
_cell.angle_gamma   90.00
#
_symmetry.space_group_name_H-M   'P 1'
#
loop_
_entity.id
_entity.type
_entity.pdbx_description
1 polymer ?
#
loop_
_entity_poly.entity_id
_entity_poly.type
_entity_poly.pdbx_seq_one_letter_code
_entity_poly.pdbx_strand_id
1 'polypeptide(L)'
;MPSEMEVLIMAAITIACLHTITGPDHYLPFIVLSKSRGWSFAKTIWWTIVCGCGHVWSSVLLGLGGAAIGWSLSKVSWMENIRGGIAGWVMLAFGFVYGIWGLYKAYNNNPHKHFDLYKDGALYVYQHQHGEAVAPQYRYKVTPWVMFIIFILGPCEPMIPLLCFPAAKNSWSGMILLIIIYTLITLSTMVTMVVLGYIGIGFAKTEKLERYVHAIGGLTIFICGAGMLLLGW
;
A
#
# COMPACT_ATOMS: atom_id res chain seq x y z
N MET A 1 9.88 5.35 27.29
CA MET A 1 10.07 4.54 26.07
C MET A 1 8.71 4.38 25.42
N PRO A 2 8.60 4.43 24.08
CA PRO A 2 7.31 4.25 23.43
C PRO A 2 6.77 2.85 23.71
N SER A 3 5.46 2.71 23.91
CA SER A 3 4.82 1.39 24.00
C SER A 3 4.90 0.64 22.65
N GLU A 4 4.79 -0.69 22.66
CA GLU A 4 4.77 -1.51 21.43
C GLU A 4 3.74 -1.00 20.41
N MET A 5 2.58 -0.59 20.92
CA MET A 5 1.50 -0.03 20.13
C MET A 5 1.90 1.29 19.48
N GLU A 6 2.66 2.16 20.17
CA GLU A 6 3.14 3.42 19.60
C GLU A 6 4.10 3.18 18.43
N VAL A 7 5.00 2.21 18.54
CA VAL A 7 5.93 1.87 17.44
C VAL A 7 5.18 1.33 16.23
N LEU A 8 4.18 0.46 16.44
CA LEU A 8 3.35 -0.06 15.37
C LEU A 8 2.48 1.01 14.73
N ILE A 9 1.91 1.92 15.52
CA ILE A 9 1.15 3.07 15.02
C ILE A 9 2.05 3.97 14.19
N MET A 10 3.26 4.27 14.67
CA MET A 10 4.22 5.09 13.94
C MET A 10 4.60 4.42 12.61
N ALA A 11 4.90 3.12 12.63
CA ALA A 11 5.17 2.35 11.41
C ALA A 11 3.96 2.37 10.46
N ALA A 12 2.74 2.16 10.96
CA ALA A 12 1.52 2.20 10.16
C ALA A 12 1.31 3.57 9.50
N ILE A 13 1.48 4.67 10.24
CA ILE A 13 1.39 6.04 9.70
C ILE A 13 2.46 6.27 8.64
N THR A 14 3.72 5.98 8.95
CA THR A 14 4.85 6.20 8.03
C THR A 14 4.70 5.37 6.76
N ILE A 15 4.34 4.09 6.88
CA ILE A 15 4.14 3.21 5.73
C ILE A 15 2.95 3.69 4.91
N ALA A 16 1.80 3.97 5.52
CA ALA A 16 0.61 4.46 4.82
C ALA A 16 0.91 5.74 4.04
N CYS A 17 1.57 6.71 4.66
CA CYS A 17 1.99 7.95 4.00
C CYS A 17 2.97 7.70 2.86
N LEU A 18 4.10 7.01 3.13
CA LEU A 18 5.16 6.82 2.15
C LEU A 18 4.68 5.98 0.98
N HIS A 19 4.01 4.86 1.21
CA HIS A 19 3.45 4.02 0.16
C HIS A 19 2.50 4.81 -0.74
N THR A 20 1.58 5.58 -0.16
CA THR A 20 0.58 6.36 -0.91
C THR A 20 1.23 7.50 -1.70
N ILE A 21 2.19 8.23 -1.11
CA ILE A 21 2.87 9.35 -1.79
C ILE A 21 3.73 8.84 -2.95
N THR A 22 4.43 7.72 -2.73
CA THR A 22 5.38 7.16 -3.70
C THR A 22 4.72 6.29 -4.78
N GLY A 23 3.49 5.82 -4.54
CA GLY A 23 2.66 5.12 -5.51
C GLY A 23 1.78 6.07 -6.31
N PRO A 24 2.19 6.53 -7.52
CA PRO A 24 1.35 7.40 -8.35
C PRO A 24 0.03 6.75 -8.76
N ASP A 25 0.00 5.41 -8.78
CA ASP A 25 -1.18 4.60 -9.05
C ASP A 25 -2.31 4.83 -8.03
N HIS A 26 -2.01 5.41 -6.86
CA HIS A 26 -2.98 5.72 -5.81
C HIS A 26 -3.69 7.07 -5.98
N TYR A 27 -3.17 7.99 -6.80
CA TYR A 27 -3.76 9.33 -6.96
C TYR A 27 -3.85 9.81 -8.42
N LEU A 28 -2.89 9.43 -9.26
CA LEU A 28 -2.82 9.85 -10.66
C LEU A 28 -4.05 9.44 -11.49
N PRO A 29 -4.62 8.23 -11.35
CA PRO A 29 -5.81 7.85 -12.11
C PRO A 29 -7.00 8.79 -11.87
N PHE A 30 -7.20 9.25 -10.63
CA PHE A 30 -8.29 10.17 -10.28
C PHE A 30 -8.07 11.56 -10.89
N ILE A 31 -6.85 12.09 -10.78
CA ILE A 31 -6.50 13.41 -11.34
C ILE A 31 -6.72 13.41 -12.86
N VAL A 32 -6.25 12.34 -13.52
CA VAL A 32 -6.34 12.24 -14.97
C VAL A 32 -7.77 11.98 -15.45
N LEU A 33 -8.52 11.07 -14.80
CA LEU A 33 -9.92 10.85 -15.13
C LEU A 33 -10.76 12.10 -14.89
N SER A 34 -10.43 12.87 -13.86
CA SER A 34 -11.09 14.13 -13.56
C SER A 34 -10.91 15.15 -14.68
N LYS A 35 -9.66 15.39 -15.12
CA LYS A 35 -9.36 16.32 -16.22
C LYS A 35 -9.95 15.85 -17.56
N SER A 36 -9.82 14.56 -17.86
CA SER A 36 -10.25 14.01 -19.14
C SER A 36 -11.76 13.92 -19.32
N ARG A 37 -12.51 13.66 -18.23
CA ARG A 37 -13.98 13.56 -18.25
C ARG A 37 -14.68 14.80 -17.70
N GLY A 38 -13.94 15.88 -17.43
CA GLY A 38 -14.49 17.12 -16.87
C GLY A 38 -15.25 16.91 -15.56
N TRP A 39 -14.73 16.09 -14.64
CA TRP A 39 -15.40 15.87 -13.36
C TRP A 39 -15.32 17.11 -12.48
N SER A 40 -16.40 17.36 -11.72
CA SER A 40 -16.33 18.33 -10.64
C SER A 40 -15.35 17.87 -9.55
N PHE A 41 -14.84 18.83 -8.79
CA PHE A 41 -13.99 18.56 -7.63
C PHE A 41 -14.64 17.56 -6.67
N ALA A 42 -15.91 17.78 -6.31
CA ALA A 42 -16.65 16.90 -5.41
C ALA A 42 -16.75 15.46 -5.94
N LYS A 43 -16.99 15.28 -7.25
CA LYS A 43 -17.03 13.95 -7.88
C LYS A 43 -15.68 13.26 -7.84
N THR A 44 -14.60 14.01 -8.02
CA THR A 44 -13.22 13.49 -7.97
C THR A 44 -12.88 12.98 -6.56
N ILE A 45 -13.17 13.79 -5.53
CA ILE A 45 -12.97 13.40 -4.14
C ILE A 45 -13.83 12.20 -3.75
N TRP A 46 -15.10 12.19 -4.16
CA TRP A 46 -16.00 11.06 -3.91
C TRP A 46 -15.44 9.75 -4.44
N TRP A 47 -15.01 9.70 -5.71
CA TRP A 47 -14.42 8.50 -6.28
C TRP A 47 -13.08 8.12 -5.63
N THR A 48 -12.28 9.10 -5.23
CA THR A 48 -11.02 8.87 -4.50
C THR A 48 -11.29 8.16 -3.16
N ILE A 49 -12.28 8.64 -2.40
CA ILE A 49 -12.65 8.04 -1.11
C ILE A 49 -13.23 6.64 -1.31
N VAL A 50 -14.17 6.46 -2.24
CA VAL A 50 -14.80 5.15 -2.49
C VAL A 50 -13.76 4.09 -2.89
N CYS A 51 -12.85 4.43 -3.80
CA CYS A 51 -11.79 3.52 -4.22
C CYS A 51 -10.75 3.29 -3.12
N GLY A 52 -10.38 4.34 -2.37
CA GLY A 52 -9.47 4.25 -1.24
C GLY A 52 -10.02 3.33 -0.13
N CYS A 53 -11.31 3.43 0.21
CA CYS A 53 -11.96 2.51 1.13
C CYS A 53 -11.93 1.06 0.61
N GLY A 54 -12.25 0.86 -0.66
CA GLY A 54 -12.19 -0.47 -1.29
C GLY A 54 -10.79 -1.09 -1.24
N HIS A 55 -9.76 -0.29 -1.49
CA HIS A 55 -8.35 -0.70 -1.43
C HIS A 55 -7.88 -1.04 -0.02
N VAL A 56 -8.17 -0.19 0.97
CA VAL A 56 -7.76 -0.47 2.35
C VAL A 56 -8.53 -1.66 2.92
N TRP A 57 -9.85 -1.71 2.75
CA TRP A 57 -10.67 -2.74 3.39
C TRP A 57 -10.51 -4.12 2.74
N SER A 58 -10.27 -4.21 1.44
CA SER A 58 -9.87 -5.48 0.81
C SER A 58 -8.58 -6.03 1.43
N SER A 59 -7.61 -5.15 1.71
CA SER A 59 -6.35 -5.49 2.37
C SER A 59 -6.55 -5.92 3.82
N VAL A 60 -7.45 -5.24 4.55
CA VAL A 60 -7.85 -5.62 5.91
C VAL A 60 -8.49 -7.01 5.90
N LEU A 61 -9.39 -7.30 4.95
CA LEU A 61 -10.01 -8.62 4.84
C LEU A 61 -8.97 -9.73 4.59
N LEU A 62 -7.99 -9.49 3.71
CA LEU A 62 -6.89 -10.43 3.50
C LEU A 62 -6.01 -10.58 4.75
N GLY A 63 -5.69 -9.48 5.44
CA GLY A 63 -4.89 -9.48 6.67
C GLY A 63 -5.59 -10.21 7.81
N LEU A 64 -6.89 -9.97 8.02
CA LEU A 64 -7.72 -10.69 8.99
C LEU A 64 -7.88 -12.17 8.61
N GLY A 65 -8.04 -12.48 7.32
CA GLY A 65 -8.05 -13.86 6.83
C GLY A 65 -6.74 -14.58 7.14
N GLY A 66 -5.60 -13.94 6.87
CA GLY A 66 -4.27 -14.46 7.23
C GLY A 66 -4.10 -14.65 8.74
N ALA A 67 -4.56 -13.68 9.54
CA ALA A 67 -4.56 -13.76 10.99
C ALA A 67 -5.43 -14.93 11.52
N ALA A 68 -6.61 -15.14 10.94
CA ALA A 68 -7.51 -16.24 11.32
C ALA A 68 -6.92 -17.61 10.99
N ILE A 69 -6.25 -17.76 9.84
CA ILE A 69 -5.51 -18.98 9.49
C ILE A 69 -4.37 -19.20 10.48
N GLY A 70 -3.61 -18.14 10.81
CA GLY A 70 -2.56 -18.18 11.83
C GLY A 70 -3.07 -18.60 13.21
N TRP A 71 -4.29 -18.20 13.59
CA TRP A 71 -4.97 -18.65 14.80
C TRP A 71 -5.27 -20.15 14.79
N SER A 72 -5.77 -20.70 13.68
CA SER A 72 -6.07 -22.14 13.62
C SER A 72 -4.82 -23.01 13.78
N LEU A 73 -3.65 -22.48 13.43
CA LEU A 73 -2.35 -23.13 13.61
C LEU A 73 -1.81 -22.99 15.05
N SER A 74 -2.30 -22.00 15.82
CA SER A 74 -1.80 -21.70 17.17
C SER A 74 -2.42 -22.50 18.32
N LYS A 75 -3.41 -23.34 18.04
CA LYS A 75 -3.99 -24.30 19.01
C LYS A 75 -3.08 -25.49 19.36
N VAL A 76 -1.87 -25.56 18.81
CA VAL A 76 -0.87 -26.58 19.15
C VAL A 76 0.00 -26.06 20.30
N SER A 77 -0.10 -26.68 21.47
CA SER A 77 0.42 -26.23 22.78
C SER A 77 1.93 -25.97 22.88
N TRP A 78 2.72 -26.36 21.88
CA TRP A 78 4.16 -26.09 21.82
C TRP A 78 4.51 -24.64 21.41
N MET A 79 3.52 -23.85 20.97
CA MET A 79 3.74 -22.55 20.32
C MET A 79 3.33 -21.32 21.16
N GLU A 80 2.82 -21.50 22.39
CA GLU A 80 2.38 -20.37 23.23
C GLU A 80 3.53 -19.58 23.87
N ASN A 81 4.65 -20.22 24.21
CA ASN A 81 5.79 -19.54 24.84
C ASN A 81 6.71 -18.76 23.88
N ILE A 82 6.42 -18.78 22.56
CA ILE A 82 7.28 -18.18 21.53
C ILE A 82 6.57 -16.98 20.83
N ARG A 83 5.37 -16.61 21.29
CA ARG A 83 4.39 -15.84 20.50
C ARG A 83 4.70 -14.34 20.28
N GLY A 84 5.40 -13.68 21.20
CA GLY A 84 5.80 -12.28 21.04
C GLY A 84 7.00 -12.13 20.09
N GLY A 85 8.06 -12.88 20.36
CA GLY A 85 9.30 -12.86 19.58
C GLY A 85 9.11 -13.33 18.14
N ILE A 86 8.25 -14.33 17.88
CA ILE A 86 8.01 -14.82 16.51
C ILE A 86 7.46 -13.69 15.62
N ALA A 87 6.54 -12.85 16.10
CA ALA A 87 5.98 -11.79 15.27
C ALA A 87 7.05 -10.76 14.88
N GLY A 88 7.94 -10.40 15.82
CA GLY A 88 9.11 -9.57 15.55
C GLY A 88 10.07 -10.22 14.55
N TRP A 89 10.38 -11.51 14.72
CA TRP A 89 11.22 -12.28 13.79
C TRP A 89 10.61 -12.44 12.40
N VAL A 90 9.30 -12.66 12.30
CA VAL A 90 8.57 -12.77 11.03
C VAL A 90 8.55 -11.42 10.33
N MET A 91 8.28 -10.32 11.03
CA MET A 91 8.36 -8.99 10.44
C MET A 91 9.79 -8.65 10.01
N LEU A 92 10.80 -8.96 10.82
CA LEU A 92 12.20 -8.77 10.46
C LEU A 92 12.57 -9.57 9.19
N ALA A 93 12.29 -10.87 9.18
CA ALA A 93 12.62 -11.74 8.05
C ALA A 93 11.84 -11.35 6.79
N PHE A 94 10.54 -11.09 6.90
CA PHE A 94 9.71 -10.65 5.79
C PHE A 94 10.20 -9.30 5.25
N GLY A 95 10.45 -8.32 6.12
CA GLY A 95 10.96 -7.00 5.71
C GLY A 95 12.31 -7.10 4.99
N PHE A 96 13.21 -7.96 5.48
CA PHE A 96 14.51 -8.21 4.85
C PHE A 96 14.36 -8.83 3.46
N VAL A 97 13.62 -9.95 3.35
CA VAL A 97 13.40 -10.66 2.09
C VAL A 97 12.64 -9.79 1.09
N TYR A 98 11.58 -9.12 1.52
CA TYR A 98 10.79 -8.22 0.68
C TYR A 98 11.60 -6.99 0.24
N GLY A 99 12.46 -6.45 1.11
CA GLY A 99 13.37 -5.36 0.78
C GLY A 99 14.39 -5.76 -0.29
N ILE A 100 15.05 -6.91 -0.14
CA ILE A 100 15.99 -7.45 -1.12
C ILE A 100 15.29 -7.76 -2.44
N TRP A 101 14.12 -8.39 -2.40
CA TRP A 101 13.32 -8.64 -3.59
C TRP A 101 12.90 -7.34 -4.28
N GLY A 102 12.54 -6.32 -3.50
CA GLY A 102 12.23 -4.98 -3.99
C GLY A 102 13.43 -4.33 -4.69
N LEU A 103 14.63 -4.44 -4.13
CA LEU A 103 15.87 -3.96 -4.75
C LEU A 103 16.22 -4.73 -6.02
N TYR A 104 16.07 -6.06 -6.01
CA TYR A 104 16.29 -6.91 -7.19
C TYR A 104 15.31 -6.55 -8.31
N LYS A 105 14.03 -6.38 -7.99
CA LYS A 105 13.00 -5.94 -8.94
C LYS A 105 13.29 -4.54 -9.49
N ALA A 106 13.78 -3.63 -8.64
CA ALA A 106 14.20 -2.30 -9.05
C ALA A 106 15.41 -2.37 -9.99
N TYR A 107 16.38 -3.26 -9.74
CA TYR A 107 17.59 -3.42 -10.55
C TYR A 107 17.29 -4.02 -11.94
N ASN A 108 16.42 -5.03 -12.01
CA ASN A 108 16.06 -5.72 -13.25
C ASN A 108 15.10 -4.95 -14.18
N ASN A 109 14.72 -3.71 -13.86
CA ASN A 109 13.83 -2.86 -14.67
C ASN A 109 12.54 -3.57 -15.13
N ASN A 110 11.94 -4.34 -14.21
CA ASN A 110 10.78 -5.17 -14.54
C ASN A 110 9.60 -4.33 -15.06
N PRO A 111 8.77 -4.93 -15.93
CA PRO A 111 7.70 -4.18 -16.59
C PRO A 111 6.64 -3.74 -15.57
N HIS A 112 6.33 -2.45 -15.57
CA HIS A 112 5.40 -1.79 -14.65
C HIS A 112 4.30 -1.08 -15.44
N LYS A 113 3.18 -0.78 -14.76
CA LYS A 113 1.98 -0.23 -15.40
C LYS A 113 2.03 1.30 -15.38
N HIS A 114 1.80 1.92 -16.53
CA HIS A 114 1.64 3.36 -16.66
C HIS A 114 0.22 3.73 -17.07
N PHE A 115 -0.16 4.94 -16.68
CA PHE A 115 -1.38 5.62 -17.10
C PHE A 115 -1.01 6.75 -18.07
N ASP A 116 -1.44 6.66 -19.33
CA ASP A 116 -1.25 7.75 -20.30
C ASP A 116 -2.57 8.40 -20.71
N LEU A 117 -2.48 9.71 -20.90
CA LEU A 117 -3.49 10.56 -21.56
C LEU A 117 -3.20 10.63 -23.05
N TYR A 118 -4.19 10.27 -23.87
CA TYR A 118 -4.14 10.51 -25.31
C TYR A 118 -4.93 11.78 -25.71
N LYS A 119 -4.69 12.24 -26.96
CA LYS A 119 -5.29 13.46 -27.52
C LYS A 119 -6.83 13.48 -27.54
N ASP A 120 -7.47 12.31 -27.40
CA ASP A 120 -8.91 12.12 -27.34
C ASP A 120 -9.49 12.26 -25.91
N GLY A 121 -8.65 12.47 -24.90
CA GLY A 121 -9.08 12.51 -23.51
C GLY A 121 -9.44 11.12 -22.95
N ALA A 122 -8.95 10.02 -23.51
CA ALA A 122 -9.10 8.70 -22.90
C ALA A 122 -7.87 8.32 -22.07
N LEU A 123 -8.10 7.81 -20.84
CA LEU A 123 -7.07 7.20 -19.98
C LEU A 123 -6.89 5.74 -20.39
N TYR A 124 -5.66 5.36 -20.74
CA TYR A 124 -5.28 3.98 -21.01
C TYR A 124 -4.26 3.49 -20.00
N VAL A 125 -4.40 2.23 -19.58
CA VAL A 125 -3.39 1.50 -18.82
C VAL A 125 -2.65 0.57 -19.76
N TYR A 126 -1.32 0.58 -19.69
CA TYR A 126 -0.46 -0.36 -20.38
C TYR A 126 0.73 -0.72 -19.49
N GLN A 127 1.38 -1.84 -19.80
CA GLN A 127 2.57 -2.31 -19.10
C GLN A 127 3.79 -2.10 -20.00
N HIS A 128 4.85 -1.49 -19.48
CA HIS A 128 6.09 -1.23 -20.23
C HIS A 128 7.34 -1.50 -19.42
N GLN A 129 8.47 -1.66 -20.09
CA GLN A 129 9.80 -1.52 -19.49
C GLN A 129 10.38 -0.15 -19.84
N HIS A 130 11.08 0.49 -18.90
CA HIS A 130 11.72 1.79 -19.20
C HIS A 130 12.68 1.63 -20.38
N GLY A 131 12.44 2.41 -21.45
CA GLY A 131 13.26 2.40 -22.66
C GLY A 131 12.59 1.74 -23.88
N GLU A 132 11.44 1.08 -23.72
CA GLU A 132 10.70 0.47 -24.83
C GLU A 132 9.44 1.29 -25.19
N ALA A 133 9.22 1.49 -26.50
CA ALA A 133 8.00 2.11 -27.00
C ALA A 133 6.87 1.07 -27.11
N VAL A 134 5.73 1.34 -26.46
CA VAL A 134 4.63 0.37 -26.39
C VAL A 134 3.64 0.53 -27.54
N ALA A 135 3.44 -0.54 -28.29
CA ALA A 135 2.46 -0.58 -29.38
C ALA A 135 1.01 -0.41 -28.87
N PRO A 136 0.13 0.30 -29.60
CA PRO A 136 -1.21 0.71 -29.15
C PRO A 136 -2.22 -0.41 -28.86
N GLN A 137 -1.87 -1.67 -29.11
CA GLN A 137 -2.77 -2.82 -29.12
C GLN A 137 -2.98 -3.52 -27.76
N TYR A 138 -2.35 -3.04 -26.68
CA TYR A 138 -2.57 -3.49 -25.30
C TYR A 138 -3.15 -2.39 -24.39
N ARG A 139 -4.05 -1.57 -24.92
CA ARG A 139 -4.59 -0.38 -24.23
C ARG A 139 -6.04 -0.59 -23.82
N TYR A 140 -6.31 -0.54 -22.52
CA TYR A 140 -7.67 -0.66 -21.97
C TYR A 140 -8.19 0.69 -21.49
N LYS A 141 -9.38 1.08 -21.95
CA LYS A 141 -10.04 2.33 -21.51
C LYS A 141 -10.47 2.21 -20.05
N VAL A 142 -9.94 3.07 -19.20
CA VAL A 142 -10.30 3.06 -17.79
C VAL A 142 -11.60 3.84 -17.57
N THR A 143 -12.60 3.14 -17.02
CA THR A 143 -13.82 3.74 -16.48
C THR A 143 -13.70 3.86 -14.96
N PRO A 144 -14.50 4.71 -14.29
CA PRO A 144 -14.54 4.74 -12.83
C PRO A 144 -14.75 3.36 -12.19
N TRP A 145 -15.54 2.48 -12.81
CA TRP A 145 -15.75 1.12 -12.33
C TRP A 145 -14.53 0.22 -12.50
N VAL A 146 -13.84 0.31 -13.64
CA VAL A 146 -12.57 -0.41 -13.85
C VAL A 146 -11.52 0.05 -12.85
N MET A 147 -11.43 1.35 -12.60
CA MET A 147 -10.56 1.91 -11.56
C MET A 147 -10.90 1.35 -10.17
N PHE A 148 -12.18 1.37 -9.79
CA PHE A 148 -12.63 0.81 -8.51
C PHE A 148 -12.25 -0.67 -8.35
N ILE A 149 -12.45 -1.48 -9.41
CA ILE A 149 -12.06 -2.90 -9.40
C ILE A 149 -10.54 -3.05 -9.24
N ILE A 150 -9.74 -2.26 -9.95
CA ILE A 150 -8.27 -2.29 -9.82
C ILE A 150 -7.86 -1.99 -8.37
N PHE A 151 -8.46 -0.99 -7.73
CA PHE A 151 -8.15 -0.62 -6.34
C PHE A 151 -8.56 -1.69 -5.34
N ILE A 152 -9.71 -2.35 -5.53
CA ILE A 152 -10.13 -3.48 -4.68
C ILE A 152 -9.18 -4.68 -4.84
N LEU A 153 -8.74 -4.96 -6.06
CA LEU A 153 -7.92 -6.13 -6.37
C LEU A 153 -6.42 -5.91 -6.17
N GLY A 154 -5.98 -4.66 -6.02
CA GLY A 154 -4.62 -4.31 -5.65
C GLY A 154 -4.54 -4.18 -4.14
N PRO A 155 -4.15 -5.22 -3.38
CA PRO A 155 -4.05 -5.11 -1.94
C PRO A 155 -2.87 -4.21 -1.55
N CYS A 156 -3.06 -3.43 -0.51
CA CYS A 156 -2.03 -2.72 0.20
C CYS A 156 -1.20 -3.73 0.99
N GLU A 157 -0.16 -4.28 0.36
CA GLU A 157 0.65 -5.37 0.91
C GLU A 157 1.23 -5.09 2.31
N PRO A 158 1.59 -3.84 2.68
CA PRO A 158 2.14 -3.58 4.01
C PRO A 158 1.15 -3.72 5.18
N MET A 159 -0.17 -3.74 4.91
CA MET A 159 -1.17 -3.93 5.96
C MET A 159 -1.09 -5.34 6.58
N ILE A 160 -0.75 -6.35 5.78
CA ILE A 160 -0.79 -7.76 6.21
C ILE A 160 0.20 -8.00 7.37
N PRO A 161 1.51 -7.66 7.25
CA PRO A 161 2.46 -7.84 8.36
C PRO A 161 2.11 -6.99 9.60
N LEU A 162 1.56 -5.79 9.41
CA LEU A 162 1.16 -4.91 10.52
C LEU A 162 0.02 -5.51 11.36
N LEU A 163 -0.92 -6.22 10.73
CA LEU A 163 -2.02 -6.88 11.44
C LEU A 163 -1.60 -8.22 12.08
N CYS A 164 -0.56 -8.88 11.58
CA CYS A 164 -0.06 -10.13 12.16
C CYS A 164 0.42 -9.96 13.62
N PHE A 165 1.03 -8.84 13.97
CA PHE A 165 1.52 -8.61 15.33
C PHE A 165 0.42 -8.54 16.41
N PRO A 166 -0.56 -7.62 16.33
CA PRO A 166 -1.65 -7.57 17.31
C PRO A 166 -2.51 -8.85 17.29
N ALA A 167 -2.64 -9.50 16.13
CA ALA A 167 -3.29 -10.81 16.02
C ALA A 167 -2.55 -11.89 16.83
N ALA A 168 -1.21 -11.96 16.73
CA ALA A 168 -0.39 -12.88 17.51
C ALA A 168 -0.48 -12.63 19.02
N LYS A 169 -0.79 -11.40 19.45
CA LYS A 169 -1.04 -11.06 20.87
C LYS A 169 -2.52 -11.13 21.28
N ASN A 170 -3.42 -11.63 20.43
CA ASN A 170 -4.88 -11.64 20.66
C ASN A 170 -5.48 -10.25 20.99
N SER A 171 -4.83 -9.18 20.53
CA SER A 171 -5.24 -7.80 20.82
C SER A 171 -6.21 -7.29 19.75
N TRP A 172 -7.51 -7.53 19.97
CA TRP A 172 -8.58 -7.01 19.11
C TRP A 172 -8.62 -5.48 19.08
N SER A 173 -8.38 -4.84 20.22
CA SER A 173 -8.30 -3.37 20.31
C SER A 173 -7.14 -2.83 19.47
N GLY A 174 -5.98 -3.51 19.48
CA GLY A 174 -4.82 -3.15 18.67
C GLY A 174 -5.07 -3.27 17.17
N MET A 175 -5.71 -4.36 16.73
CA MET A 175 -6.11 -4.54 15.33
C MET A 175 -7.06 -3.43 14.86
N ILE A 176 -8.14 -3.18 15.62
CA ILE A 176 -9.14 -2.15 15.28
C ILE A 176 -8.49 -0.77 15.21
N LEU A 177 -7.65 -0.43 16.18
CA LEU A 177 -6.96 0.86 16.22
C LEU A 177 -6.04 1.04 15.01
N LEU A 178 -5.26 0.03 14.65
CA LEU A 178 -4.39 0.07 13.47
C LEU A 178 -5.19 0.18 12.18
N ILE A 179 -6.29 -0.56 12.04
CA ILE A 179 -7.17 -0.47 10.87
C ILE A 179 -7.72 0.96 10.71
N ILE A 180 -8.20 1.56 11.79
CA ILE A 180 -8.75 2.93 11.78
C ILE A 180 -7.66 3.93 11.39
N ILE A 181 -6.51 3.90 12.07
CA ILE A 181 -5.41 4.84 11.82
C ILE A 181 -4.91 4.69 10.38
N TYR A 182 -4.65 3.47 9.93
CA TYR A 182 -4.16 3.22 8.58
C TYR A 182 -5.17 3.67 7.52
N THR A 183 -6.47 3.40 7.72
CA THR A 183 -7.52 3.85 6.81
C THR A 183 -7.55 5.38 6.73
N LEU A 184 -7.58 6.07 7.87
CA LEU A 184 -7.65 7.53 7.92
C LEU A 184 -6.44 8.18 7.28
N ILE A 185 -5.23 7.70 7.58
CA ILE A 185 -3.99 8.25 7.04
C ILE A 185 -3.89 8.00 5.54
N THR A 186 -4.22 6.78 5.07
CA THR A 186 -4.20 6.45 3.63
C THR A 186 -5.17 7.33 2.86
N LEU A 187 -6.43 7.42 3.31
CA LEU A 187 -7.45 8.25 2.66
C LEU A 187 -7.06 9.74 2.67
N SER A 188 -6.56 10.25 3.79
CA SER A 188 -6.13 11.65 3.90
C SER A 188 -4.97 11.94 2.96
N THR A 189 -4.01 11.02 2.85
CA THR A 189 -2.86 11.15 1.95
C THR A 189 -3.30 11.08 0.49
N MET A 190 -4.14 10.11 0.11
CA MET A 190 -4.70 9.99 -1.23
C MET A 190 -5.46 11.26 -1.64
N VAL A 191 -6.37 11.74 -0.79
CA VAL A 191 -7.15 12.96 -1.04
C VAL A 191 -6.22 14.15 -1.19
N THR A 192 -5.23 14.31 -0.30
CA THR A 192 -4.27 15.40 -0.38
C THR A 192 -3.52 15.38 -1.71
N MET A 193 -2.99 14.23 -2.12
CA MET A 193 -2.28 14.08 -3.39
C MET A 193 -3.21 14.37 -4.59
N VAL A 194 -4.45 13.86 -4.58
CA VAL A 194 -5.43 14.16 -5.63
C VAL A 194 -5.74 15.65 -5.70
N VAL A 195 -5.93 16.33 -4.56
CA VAL A 195 -6.19 17.77 -4.50
C VAL A 195 -5.00 18.54 -5.07
N LEU A 196 -3.77 18.24 -4.65
CA LEU A 196 -2.55 18.89 -5.15
C LEU A 196 -2.42 18.73 -6.68
N GLY A 197 -2.67 17.54 -7.20
CA GLY A 197 -2.61 17.29 -8.65
C GLY A 197 -3.79 17.90 -9.43
N TYR A 198 -4.97 18.02 -8.79
CA TYR A 198 -6.14 18.66 -9.37
C TYR A 198 -5.92 20.16 -9.57
N ILE A 199 -5.34 20.86 -8.58
CA ILE A 199 -5.02 22.30 -8.67
C ILE A 199 -3.81 22.61 -9.56
N GLY A 200 -3.15 21.58 -10.11
CA GLY A 200 -2.09 21.73 -11.11
C GLY A 200 -0.68 21.84 -10.54
N ILE A 201 -0.46 21.47 -9.27
CA ILE A 201 0.89 21.31 -8.74
C ILE A 201 1.52 20.12 -9.45
N GLY A 202 2.57 20.37 -10.22
CA GLY A 202 3.38 19.32 -10.82
C GLY A 202 4.06 18.51 -9.72
N PHE A 203 3.82 17.20 -9.69
CA PHE A 203 4.59 16.32 -8.81
C PHE A 203 6.05 16.29 -9.25
N ALA A 204 6.97 16.24 -8.30
CA ALA A 204 8.36 15.90 -8.60
C ALA A 204 8.37 14.59 -9.40
N LYS A 205 9.26 14.42 -10.39
CA LYS A 205 9.31 13.21 -11.22
C LYS A 205 9.48 11.97 -10.34
N THR A 206 8.36 11.30 -10.02
CA THR A 206 8.31 10.12 -9.15
C THR A 206 8.81 8.86 -9.84
N GLU A 207 9.03 8.90 -11.17
CA GLU A 207 9.55 7.78 -11.97
C GLU A 207 10.76 7.09 -11.33
N LYS A 208 11.69 7.86 -10.73
CA LYS A 208 12.87 7.30 -10.08
C LYS A 208 12.60 6.70 -8.70
N LEU A 209 11.55 7.14 -8.00
CA LEU A 209 11.17 6.64 -6.68
C LEU A 209 10.21 5.44 -6.77
N GLU A 210 9.36 5.42 -7.80
CA GLU A 210 8.39 4.35 -8.08
C GLU A 210 9.04 2.97 -8.12
N ARG A 211 10.22 2.86 -8.75
CA ARG A 211 10.97 1.60 -8.80
C ARG A 211 11.39 1.07 -7.43
N TYR A 212 11.49 1.93 -6.41
CA TYR A 212 11.95 1.56 -5.06
C TYR A 212 10.82 1.38 -4.05
N VAL A 213 9.54 1.53 -4.43
CA VAL A 213 8.39 1.44 -3.51
C VAL A 213 8.40 0.13 -2.69
N HIS A 214 8.62 -1.01 -3.35
CA HIS A 214 8.69 -2.31 -2.66
C HIS A 214 9.90 -2.41 -1.72
N ALA A 215 11.05 -1.84 -2.12
CA ALA A 215 12.26 -1.83 -1.30
C ALA A 215 12.09 -0.97 -0.05
N ILE A 216 11.48 0.21 -0.19
CA ILE A 216 11.17 1.13 0.92
C ILE A 216 10.19 0.46 1.88
N GLY A 217 9.12 -0.16 1.37
CA GLY A 217 8.16 -0.91 2.19
C GLY A 217 8.83 -2.04 2.98
N GLY A 218 9.69 -2.83 2.34
CA GLY A 218 10.48 -3.87 3.00
C GLY A 218 11.42 -3.33 4.08
N LEU A 219 12.14 -2.23 3.78
CA LEU A 219 13.03 -1.58 4.73
C LEU A 219 12.29 -1.07 5.97
N THR A 220 11.12 -0.44 5.81
CA THR A 220 10.33 0.04 6.95
C THR A 220 9.83 -1.12 7.82
N ILE A 221 9.36 -2.22 7.20
CA ILE A 221 8.96 -3.43 7.94
C ILE A 221 10.16 -4.05 8.66
N PHE A 222 11.32 -4.11 8.02
CA PHE A 222 12.56 -4.62 8.59
C PHE A 222 12.99 -3.83 9.83
N ILE A 223 13.02 -2.49 9.74
CA ILE A 223 13.38 -1.62 10.87
C ILE A 223 12.40 -1.80 12.03
N CYS A 224 11.11 -1.96 11.73
CA CYS A 224 10.09 -2.21 12.74
C CYS A 224 10.35 -3.56 13.44
N GLY A 225 10.56 -4.64 12.69
CA GLY A 225 10.92 -5.95 13.25
C GLY A 225 12.22 -5.93 14.06
N ALA A 226 13.25 -5.23 13.58
CA ALA A 226 14.52 -5.06 14.28
C ALA A 226 14.36 -4.29 15.58
N GLY A 227 13.57 -3.20 15.57
CA GLY A 227 13.25 -2.42 16.77
C GLY A 227 12.56 -3.27 17.82
N MET A 228 11.58 -4.09 17.43
CA MET A 228 10.89 -5.00 18.34
C MET A 228 11.85 -6.02 18.97
N LEU A 229 12.73 -6.65 18.16
CA LEU A 229 13.68 -7.65 18.67
C LEU A 229 14.79 -7.05 19.54
N LEU A 230 15.38 -5.92 19.14
CA LEU A 230 16.50 -5.28 19.85
C LEU A 230 16.08 -4.69 21.20
N LEU A 231 14.83 -4.25 21.32
CA LEU A 231 14.29 -3.74 22.57
C LEU A 231 13.80 -4.87 23.52
N GLY A 232 13.92 -6.14 23.09
CA GLY A 232 13.59 -7.31 23.89
C GLY A 232 12.08 -7.54 24.08
N TRP A 233 11.29 -7.19 23.06
CA TRP A 233 9.82 -7.19 23.09
C TRP A 233 9.18 -8.47 22.54
#